data_AF-M4C7X1-F1
#
_entry.id   AF-M4C7X1-F1
#
_cell.length_a   1.000
_cell.length_b   1.000
_cell.length_c   1.000
_cell.angle_alpha   90.00
_cell.angle_beta   90.00
_cell.angle_gamma   90.00
#
_symmetry.space_group_name_H-M   'P 1'
#
loop_
_entity.id
_entity.type
_entity.pdbx_description
1 polymer ?
#
loop_
_entity_poly.entity_id
_entity_poly.type
_entity_poly.pdbx_seq_one_letter_code
_entity_poly.pdbx_strand_id
1 'polypeptide(L)' 'MKEAFNVFDQDGDGFITVEELKSVMSSLGLKQGKTLEGCKKMIMQVDVDGDGRVNYKEFLQMMKGDGFSRSS' A
#
# COMPACT_ATOMS: atom_id res chain seq x y z
N MET A 1 1.89 10.39 -8.69
CA MET A 1 1.09 9.93 -7.52
C MET A 1 -0.10 9.09 -7.95
N LYS A 2 -0.95 9.54 -8.88
CA LYS A 2 -2.05 8.71 -9.41
C LYS A 2 -1.56 7.49 -10.20
N GLU A 3 -0.48 7.64 -10.96
CA GLU A 3 0.13 6.51 -11.68
C GLU A 3 0.65 5.43 -10.73
N ALA A 4 1.33 5.81 -9.64
CA ALA A 4 1.75 4.86 -8.61
C ALA A 4 0.53 4.17 -8.00
N PHE A 5 -0.52 4.93 -7.64
CA PHE A 5 -1.76 4.36 -7.13
C PHE A 5 -2.35 3.33 -8.11
N ASN A 6 -2.42 3.63 -9.41
CA ASN A 6 -2.86 2.71 -10.46
C ASN A 6 -1.95 1.50 -10.68
N VAL A 7 -0.69 1.55 -10.25
CA VAL A 7 0.20 0.38 -10.24
C VAL A 7 -0.16 -0.54 -9.08
N PHE A 8 -0.60 0.02 -7.95
CA PHE A 8 -1.05 -0.75 -6.80
C PHE A 8 -2.49 -1.27 -6.97
N ASP A 9 -3.42 -0.41 -7.36
CA ASP A 9 -4.83 -0.71 -7.66
C ASP A 9 -4.93 -1.42 -9.02
N GLN A 10 -4.96 -2.75 -9.00
CA GLN A 10 -4.94 -3.58 -10.20
C GLN A 10 -6.34 -3.69 -10.83
N ASP A 11 -7.38 -3.71 -10.01
CA ASP A 11 -8.78 -3.80 -10.46
C ASP A 11 -9.38 -2.44 -10.84
N GLY A 12 -8.77 -1.34 -10.38
CA GLY A 12 -9.20 0.02 -10.71
C GLY A 12 -10.43 0.46 -9.93
N ASP A 13 -10.71 -0.15 -8.77
CA ASP A 13 -11.87 0.20 -7.95
C ASP A 13 -11.65 1.44 -7.08
N GLY A 14 -10.41 1.98 -7.07
CA GLY A 14 -10.04 3.15 -6.30
C GLY A 14 -9.62 2.83 -4.87
N PHE A 15 -9.42 1.55 -4.55
CA PHE A 15 -8.94 1.06 -3.27
C PHE A 15 -7.79 0.08 -3.49
N ILE A 16 -6.82 0.05 -2.57
CA ILE A 16 -5.74 -0.93 -2.61
C ILE A 16 -5.98 -1.92 -1.50
N THR A 17 -6.25 -3.16 -1.88
CA THR A 17 -6.41 -4.26 -0.93
C THR A 17 -5.06 -4.80 -0.44
N VAL A 18 -5.07 -5.55 0.65
CA VAL A 18 -3.87 -6.27 1.17
C VAL A 18 -3.23 -7.14 0.09
N GLU A 19 -4.03 -7.76 -0.76
CA GLU A 19 -3.59 -8.69 -1.78
C GLU A 19 -2.88 -7.98 -2.93
N GLU A 20 -3.47 -6.88 -3.41
CA GLU A 20 -2.88 -6.00 -4.42
C GLU A 20 -1.59 -5.35 -3.94
N LEU A 21 -1.60 -4.81 -2.72
CA LEU A 21 -0.40 -4.27 -2.09
C LEU A 21 0.70 -5.34 -2.01
N LYS A 22 0.36 -6.55 -1.56
CA LYS A 22 1.32 -7.67 -1.49
C LYS A 22 1.88 -8.03 -2.86
N SER A 23 1.03 -8.14 -3.88
CA SER A 23 1.42 -8.47 -5.25
C SER A 23 2.49 -7.50 -5.76
N VAL A 24 2.21 -6.20 -5.62
CA VAL A 24 3.09 -5.14 -6.10
C VAL A 24 4.34 -5.02 -5.24
N MET A 25 4.23 -5.07 -3.92
CA MET A 25 5.38 -5.01 -3.02
C MET A 25 6.32 -6.21 -3.20
N SER A 26 5.77 -7.39 -3.48
CA SER A 26 6.56 -8.58 -3.83
C SER A 26 7.28 -8.38 -5.16
N SER A 27 6.61 -7.79 -6.16
CA SER A 27 7.20 -7.45 -7.46
C SER A 27 8.33 -6.42 -7.35
N LEU A 28 8.18 -5.45 -6.45
CA LEU A 28 9.20 -4.44 -6.11
C LEU A 28 10.35 -5.00 -5.24
N GLY A 29 10.27 -6.26 -4.80
CA GLY A 29 11.29 -6.90 -3.96
C GLY A 29 11.32 -6.38 -2.52
N LEU A 30 10.29 -5.66 -2.07
CA LEU A 30 10.22 -5.09 -0.73
C LEU A 30 9.96 -6.19 0.31
N LYS A 31 10.74 -6.17 1.40
CA LYS A 31 10.64 -7.21 2.45
C LYS A 31 9.26 -7.23 3.11
N GLN A 32 8.61 -6.07 3.28
CA GLN A 32 7.25 -6.00 3.83
C GLN A 32 6.20 -6.70 2.96
N GLY A 33 6.42 -6.78 1.64
CA GLY A 33 5.55 -7.49 0.69
C GLY A 33 5.69 -9.02 0.72
N LYS A 34 6.68 -9.55 1.45
CA LYS A 34 6.94 -11.00 1.49
C LYS A 34 5.94 -11.77 2.36
N THR A 35 5.31 -11.10 3.33
CA THR A 35 4.37 -11.72 4.25
C THR A 35 3.06 -10.94 4.28
N LEU A 36 1.94 -11.66 4.35
CA LEU A 36 0.61 -11.06 4.45
C LEU A 36 0.50 -10.17 5.70
N GLU A 37 1.13 -10.57 6.80
CA GLU A 37 1.18 -9.78 8.03
C GLU A 37 1.93 -8.45 7.87
N GLY A 38 3.00 -8.42 7.05
CA GLY A 38 3.73 -7.20 6.74
C GLY A 38 2.85 -6.20 5.99
N CYS A 39 2.17 -6.66 4.93
CA CYS A 39 1.21 -5.85 4.18
C CYS A 39 0.05 -5.37 5.05
N LYS A 40 -0.54 -6.26 5.86
CA LYS A 40 -1.60 -5.88 6.81
C LYS A 40 -1.14 -4.79 7.77
N LYS A 41 0.06 -4.91 8.36
CA LYS A 41 0.61 -3.88 9.23
C LYS A 41 0.85 -2.54 8.53
N MET A 42 1.16 -2.56 7.24
CA MET A 42 1.31 -1.32 6.45
C MET A 42 -0.04 -0.66 6.21
N ILE A 43 -1.05 -1.45 5.81
CA ILE A 43 -2.40 -0.96 5.62
C ILE A 43 -2.94 -0.42 6.94
N MET A 44 -2.89 -1.17 8.03
CA MET A 44 -3.37 -0.75 9.35
C MET A 44 -2.68 0.51 9.91
N GLN A 45 -1.52 0.90 9.39
CA GLN A 45 -0.86 2.15 9.81
C GLN A 45 -1.43 3.40 9.11
N VAL A 46 -2.03 3.22 7.94
CA VAL A 46 -2.52 4.31 7.08
C VAL A 46 -4.02 4.26 6.85
N ASP A 47 -4.63 3.10 7.12
CA ASP A 47 -6.06 2.83 7.18
C ASP A 47 -6.65 3.53 8.41
N VAL A 48 -7.14 4.75 8.17
CA VAL A 48 -7.72 5.63 9.19
C VAL A 48 -9.20 5.30 9.37
N ASP A 49 -9.87 4.89 8.30
CA ASP A 49 -11.30 4.58 8.33
C ASP A 49 -11.61 3.14 8.77
N GLY A 50 -10.62 2.26 8.76
CA GLY A 50 -10.69 0.90 9.30
C GLY A 50 -11.39 -0.09 8.38
N ASP A 51 -11.51 0.19 7.08
CA ASP A 51 -12.13 -0.72 6.11
C ASP A 51 -11.21 -1.88 5.70
N GLY A 52 -9.94 -1.84 6.13
CA GLY A 52 -8.93 -2.85 5.82
C GLY A 52 -8.36 -2.72 4.41
N ARG A 53 -8.59 -1.59 3.74
CA ARG A 53 -8.05 -1.23 2.43
C ARG A 53 -7.38 0.14 2.54
N VAL A 54 -6.82 0.60 1.43
CA VAL A 54 -6.18 1.92 1.36
C VAL A 54 -6.82 2.69 0.23
N ASN A 55 -7.56 3.73 0.57
CA ASN A 55 -8.10 4.64 -0.43
C ASN A 55 -7.03 5.61 -0.94
N TYR A 56 -7.34 6.36 -2.00
CA TYR A 56 -6.40 7.30 -2.61
C TYR A 56 -5.79 8.31 -1.62
N LYS A 57 -6.56 8.80 -0.63
CA LYS A 57 -6.04 9.76 0.36
C LYS A 57 -5.08 9.09 1.34
N GLU A 58 -5.41 7.90 1.81
CA GLU A 58 -4.57 7.12 2.73
C GLU A 58 -3.27 6.70 2.06
N PHE A 59 -3.32 6.32 0.78
CA PHE A 59 -2.13 6.04 -0.01
C PHE A 59 -1.19 7.25 -0.12
N LEU A 60 -1.75 8.44 -0.31
CA LEU A 60 -0.95 9.68 -0.32
C LEU A 60 -0.28 9.93 1.03
N GLN A 61 -0.94 9.61 2.15
CA GLN A 61 -0.34 9.68 3.47
C GLN A 61 0.76 8.64 3.63
N MET A 62 0.55 7.40 3.16
CA MET A 62 1.55 6.34 3.14
C MET A 62 2.82 6.74 2.38
N MET A 63 2.67 7.36 1.20
CA MET A 63 3.80 7.83 0.40
C MET A 63 4.49 9.06 0.99
N LYS A 64 3.77 9.90 1.76
CA LYS A 64 4.32 11.10 2.38
C LYS A 64 4.94 10.86 3.76
N GLY A 65 4.45 9.88 4.51
CA GLY A 65 4.87 9.61 5.89
C GLY A 65 5.66 8.31 5.99
N ASP A 66 7.00 8.41 6.04
CA ASP A 66 8.03 7.44 6.50
C ASP A 66 7.98 5.96 6.04
N GLY A 67 6.88 5.45 5.46
CA GLY A 67 6.66 4.02 5.18
C GLY A 67 7.30 3.51 3.89
N PHE A 68 7.62 4.41 2.96
CA PHE A 68 8.31 4.08 1.70
C PHE A 68 9.61 4.88 1.51
N SER A 69 9.76 6.05 2.14
CA SER A 69 10.90 6.94 1.98
C SER A 69 12.03 6.66 2.98
N ARG A 70 12.41 5.39 3.15
CA ARG A 70 13.62 5.01 3.88
C ARG A 70 14.57 4.26 2.97
N SER A 71 15.14 5.00 2.03
CA SER A 71 16.36 4.66 1.30
C SER A 71 16.97 5.99 0.83
N SER A 72 17.79 6.58 1.70
CA SER A 72 18.90 7.44 1.27
C SER A 72 20.07 6.57 0.86
#